data_AF-A0A7Y2L0B5-F1
#
_entry.id   AF-A0A7Y2L0B5-F1
#
_cell.length_a   1.000
_cell.length_b   1.000
_cell.length_c   1.000
_cell.angle_alpha   90.00
_cell.angle_beta   90.00
_cell.angle_gamma   90.00
#
_symmetry.space_group_name_H-M   'P 1'
#
loop_
_entity.id
_entity.type
_entity.pdbx_description
1 polymer ?
#
loop_
_entity_poly.entity_id
_entity_poly.type
_entity_poly.pdbx_seq_one_letter_code
_entity_poly.pdbx_strand_id
1 'polypeptide(L)' 'MATLPTEAQISADILSRKERADDIARLKSMIDLPSLNYVDVSAQMELLQAFERWPLLAHVEELQRANTQDLPAEPNP' A
#
# COMPACT_ATOMS: atom_id res chain seq x y z
N MET A 1 24.15 2.65 14.98
CA MET A 1 24.02 1.98 13.67
C MET A 1 22.62 1.39 13.62
N ALA A 2 21.72 1.91 12.77
CA ALA A 2 20.42 1.26 12.59
C ALA A 2 20.63 -0.03 11.78
N THR A 3 20.25 -1.17 12.33
CA THR A 3 20.26 -2.45 11.61
C THR A 3 19.19 -2.44 10.52
N LEU A 4 19.58 -2.79 9.30
CA LEU A 4 18.63 -2.96 8.21
C LEU A 4 17.71 -4.15 8.55
N PRO A 5 16.40 -4.03 8.29
CA PRO A 5 15.48 -5.13 8.51
C PRO A 5 15.88 -6.31 7.61
N THR A 6 15.78 -7.51 8.14
CA THR A 6 16.06 -8.73 7.38
C THR A 6 14.90 -9.05 6.44
N GLU A 7 15.18 -9.79 5.36
CA GLU A 7 14.16 -10.23 4.42
C GLU A 7 13.00 -10.99 5.09
N ALA A 8 13.31 -11.75 6.15
CA ALA A 8 12.32 -12.43 6.97
C ALA A 8 11.40 -11.46 7.72
N GLN A 9 11.93 -10.35 8.24
CA GLN A 9 11.15 -9.31 8.92
C GLN A 9 10.22 -8.59 7.93
N ILE A 10 10.73 -8.24 6.74
CA ILE A 10 9.93 -7.61 5.68
C ILE A 10 8.78 -8.53 5.24
N SER A 11 9.06 -9.82 5.07
CA SER A 11 8.05 -10.80 4.68
C SER A 11 6.97 -10.99 5.75
N ALA A 12 7.36 -10.99 7.02
CA ALA A 12 6.43 -11.07 8.15
C ALA A 12 5.52 -9.82 8.23
N ASP A 13 6.06 -8.62 7.97
CA ASP A 13 5.27 -7.38 7.95
C ASP A 13 4.25 -7.38 6.80
N ILE A 14 4.64 -7.87 5.61
CA ILE A 14 3.72 -8.01 4.48
C ILE A 14 2.60 -9.00 4.81
N LEU A 15 2.94 -10.13 5.44
CA LEU A 15 1.95 -11.14 5.85
C LEU A 15 0.98 -10.56 6.89
N SER A 16 1.49 -9.89 7.92
CA SER A 16 0.69 -9.24 8.97
C SER A 16 -0.27 -8.17 8.40
N ARG A 17 0.19 -7.39 7.42
CA ARG A 17 -0.66 -6.40 6.73
C ARG A 17 -1.79 -7.07 5.94
N LYS A 18 -1.51 -8.22 5.30
CA LYS A 18 -2.53 -8.99 4.58
C LYS A 18 -3.56 -9.59 5.53
N GLU A 19 -3.13 -10.20 6.63
CA GLU A 19 -4.02 -10.75 7.67
C GLU A 19 -4.95 -9.66 8.23
N ARG A 20 -4.40 -8.46 8.51
CA ARG A 20 -5.21 -7.31 8.95
C ARG A 20 -6.27 -6.91 7.92
N ALA A 21 -5.92 -6.88 6.64
CA ALA A 21 -6.88 -6.54 5.58
C ALA A 21 -8.01 -7.58 5.48
N ASP A 22 -7.69 -8.87 5.63
CA ASP A 22 -8.65 -9.96 5.62
C ASP A 22 -9.61 -9.90 6.83
N ASP A 23 -9.08 -9.60 8.02
CA ASP A 23 -9.89 -9.42 9.22
C ASP A 23 -10.86 -8.25 9.09
N ILE A 24 -10.43 -7.16 8.44
CA ILE A 24 -11.29 -6.00 8.18
C ILE A 24 -12.35 -6.32 7.14
N ALA A 25 -12.03 -7.10 6.11
CA ALA A 25 -13.03 -7.58 5.15
C ALA A 25 -14.10 -8.44 5.85
N ARG A 26 -13.68 -9.30 6.79
CA ARG A 26 -14.60 -10.09 7.62
C ARG A 26 -15.48 -9.19 8.50
N LEU A 27 -14.89 -8.22 9.19
CA LEU A 27 -15.63 -7.28 10.03
C LEU A 27 -16.66 -6.49 9.22
N LYS A 28 -16.27 -5.99 8.04
CA LYS A 28 -17.17 -5.29 7.11
C LYS A 28 -18.39 -6.15 6.72
N SER A 29 -18.17 -7.44 6.50
CA SER A 29 -19.27 -8.38 6.21
C SER A 29 -20.17 -8.60 7.43
N MET A 30 -19.62 -8.62 8.64
CA MET A 30 -20.40 -8.80 9.87
C MET A 30 -21.29 -7.60 10.21
N ILE A 31 -20.84 -6.39 9.86
CA ILE A 31 -21.57 -5.13 10.15
C ILE A 31 -22.43 -4.64 8.98
N ASP A 32 -22.61 -5.46 7.95
CA ASP A 32 -23.38 -5.15 6.73
C ASP A 32 -22.91 -3.86 6.00
N LEU A 33 -21.59 -3.61 5.99
CA LEU A 33 -20.97 -2.49 5.27
C LEU A 33 -19.90 -2.96 4.26
N PRO A 34 -20.26 -3.81 3.28
CA PRO A 34 -19.30 -4.37 2.33
C PRO A 34 -18.68 -3.32 1.39
N SER A 35 -19.41 -2.25 1.09
CA SER A 35 -18.97 -1.15 0.23
C SER A 35 -18.04 -0.15 0.92
N LEU A 36 -17.85 -0.25 2.25
CA LEU A 36 -16.99 0.66 2.98
C LEU A 36 -15.52 0.45 2.59
N ASN A 37 -14.89 1.43 1.96
CA ASN A 37 -13.49 1.31 1.58
C ASN A 37 -12.59 1.33 2.82
N TYR A 38 -11.79 0.28 3.02
CA TYR A 38 -10.76 0.29 4.04
C TYR A 38 -9.54 1.05 3.53
N VAL A 39 -9.01 1.94 4.37
CA VAL A 39 -7.82 2.74 4.08
C VAL A 39 -6.86 2.60 5.26
N ASP A 40 -5.70 2.00 5.03
CA ASP A 40 -4.63 1.94 6.03
C ASP A 40 -3.86 3.27 6.05
N VAL A 41 -4.19 4.12 7.02
CA VAL A 41 -3.56 5.45 7.18
C VAL A 41 -2.14 5.33 7.74
N SER A 42 -1.87 4.30 8.55
CA SER A 42 -0.53 4.06 9.11
C SER A 42 0.47 3.77 8.01
N ALA A 43 0.09 2.92 7.06
CA ALA A 43 0.90 2.63 5.88
C ALA A 43 1.19 3.89 5.02
N GLN A 44 0.20 4.75 4.83
CA GLN A 44 0.37 6.01 4.09
C GLN A 44 1.32 6.97 4.80
N MET A 45 1.23 7.03 6.13
CA MET A 45 2.10 7.90 6.91
C MET A 45 3.55 7.44 6.90
N GLU A 46 3.79 6.13 7.00
CA GLU A 46 5.11 5.55 6.85
C GLU A 46 5.70 5.84 5.46
N LEU A 47 4.89 5.74 4.40
CA LEU A 47 5.33 6.07 3.04
C LEU A 47 5.74 7.53 2.91
N LEU A 48 4.92 8.46 3.41
CA LEU A 48 5.23 9.88 3.39
C LEU A 48 6.52 10.19 4.15
N GLN A 49 6.70 9.59 5.33
CA GLN A 49 7.96 9.71 6.08
C GLN A 49 9.16 9.12 5.33
N ALA A 50 8.97 8.03 4.59
CA ALA A 50 10.02 7.45 3.76
C ALA A 50 10.41 8.38 2.61
N PHE A 51 9.46 9.08 2.00
CA PHE A 51 9.73 10.07 0.95
C PHE A 51 10.46 11.31 1.47
N GLU A 52 10.10 11.82 2.65
CA GLU A 52 10.85 12.90 3.31
C GLU A 52 12.32 12.50 3.55
N ARG A 53 12.56 11.24 3.95
CA ARG A 53 13.91 10.73 4.18
C ARG A 53 14.68 10.42 2.90
N TRP A 54 13.97 10.06 1.83
CA TRP A 54 14.55 9.66 0.56
C TRP A 54 13.87 10.37 -0.61
N PRO A 55 14.21 11.64 -0.88
CA PRO A 55 13.54 12.44 -1.90
C PRO A 55 13.56 11.82 -3.30
N LEU A 56 14.60 11.06 -3.65
CA LEU A 56 14.67 10.36 -4.95
C LEU A 56 13.59 9.28 -5.10
N LEU A 57 13.15 8.64 -4.02
CA LEU A 57 12.05 7.67 -4.08
C LEU A 57 10.73 8.35 -4.44
N ALA A 58 10.51 9.59 -3.98
CA ALA A 58 9.33 10.36 -4.34
C ALA A 58 9.30 10.67 -5.85
N HIS A 59 10.44 11.03 -6.44
CA HIS A 59 10.56 11.27 -7.88
C HIS A 59 10.26 9.99 -8.70
N VAL A 60 10.71 8.83 -8.20
CA VAL A 60 10.42 7.54 -8.85
C VAL A 60 8.93 7.21 -8.74
N GLU A 61 8.30 7.47 -7.60
CA GLU A 61 6.85 7.29 -7.44
C GLU A 61 6.06 8.18 -8.42
N GLU A 62 6.46 9.44 -8.57
CA GLU A 62 5.83 10.40 -9.48
C GLU A 62 5.94 9.94 -10.94
N LEU A 63 7.12 9.44 -11.35
CA LEU A 63 7.32 8.84 -12.66
C LEU A 63 6.46 7.58 -12.87
N GLN A 64 6.32 6.73 -11.85
CA GLN A 64 5.48 5.53 -11.93
C GLN A 64 3.99 5.88 -12.08
N ARG A 65 3.51 6.89 -11.36
CA ARG A 65 2.11 7.35 -11.48
C ARG A 65 1.83 7.90 -12.87
N ALA A 66 2.73 8.73 -13.41
CA ALA A 66 2.61 9.25 -14.77
C ALA A 66 2.57 8.12 -15.81
N ASN A 67 3.42 7.10 -15.69
CA ASN A 67 3.45 5.97 -16.61
C ASN A 67 2.21 5.05 -16.50
N THR A 68 1.58 4.98 -15.32
CA THR A 68 0.37 4.17 -15.10
C THR A 68 -0.88 4.85 -15.66
N GLN A 69 -0.89 6.18 -15.76
CA GLN A 69 -1.99 6.95 -16.34
C GLN A 69 -2.00 6.99 -17.88
N ASP A 70 -0.92 6.51 -18.53
CA ASP A 70 -0.78 6.47 -19.99
C ASP A 70 -1.20 5.15 -20.65
N LEU A 71 -1.79 4.19 -19.91
CA LEU A 71 -2.40 3.02 -20.55
C LEU A 71 -3.72 3.43 -21.22
N PRO A 72 -3.84 3.34 -22.57
CA PRO A 72 -5.13 3.53 -23.23
C PRO A 72 -6.08 2.44 -22.76
N ALA A 73 -7.28 2.83 -22.33
CA ALA A 73 -8.37 1.90 -22.11
C ALA A 73 -8.56 1.08 -23.40
N GLU A 74 -8.32 -0.23 -23.32
CA GLU A 74 -8.57 -1.14 -24.43
C GLU A 74 -10.00 -0.93 -24.94
N PRO A 75 -10.20 -0.74 -26.26
CA PRO A 75 -11.55 -0.68 -26.80
C PRO A 75 -12.17 -2.08 -26.70
N ASN A 76 -13.23 -2.18 -25.91
CA ASN A 76 -14.00 -3.42 -25.73
C ASN A 76 -14.59 -3.88 -27.09
N PRO A 77 -14.50 -5.18 -27.46
CA PRO A 77 -15.24 -5.73 -28.60
C PRO A 77 -16.76 -5.80 -28.34
#